data_AF-A0A4S5CNH7-F1
#
_entry.id   AF-A0A4S5CNH7-F1
#
_cell.length_a   1.000
_cell.length_b   1.000
_cell.length_c   1.000
_cell.angle_alpha   90.00
_cell.angle_beta   90.00
_cell.angle_gamma   90.00
#
_symmetry.space_group_name_H-M   'P 1'
#
loop_
_entity.id
_entity.type
_entity.pdbx_description
1 polymer ?
#
loop_
_entity_poly.entity_id
_entity_poly.type
_entity_poly.pdbx_seq_one_letter_code
_entity_poly.pdbx_strand_id
1 'polypeptide(L)' 'MAKYRYGFYLFPKPDDATTNDLDDAEQKAKALMSANNGAPIAVWDDNDQTVTLFAGYETFKPI' A
#
# COMPACT_ATOMS: atom_id res chain seq x y z
N MET A 1 -9.69 15.66 2.90
CA MET A 1 -9.82 14.52 1.97
C MET A 1 -8.79 13.52 2.43
N ALA A 2 -9.17 12.26 2.64
CA ALA A 2 -8.21 11.25 3.06
C ALA A 2 -7.20 11.00 1.93
N LYS A 3 -5.90 10.97 2.23
CA LYS A 3 -4.85 10.64 1.25
C LYS A 3 -4.17 9.35 1.68
N TYR A 4 -4.20 8.38 0.78
CA TYR A 4 -3.59 7.08 0.95
C TYR A 4 -2.30 7.02 0.16
N ARG A 5 -1.23 6.59 0.82
CA ARG A 5 0.08 6.36 0.21
C ARG A 5 0.29 4.87 0.04
N TYR A 6 0.88 4.43 -1.06
CA TYR A 6 1.23 3.03 -1.25
C TYR A 6 2.64 2.84 -1.79
N GLY A 7 3.33 1.81 -1.31
CA GLY A 7 4.75 1.62 -1.62
C GLY A 7 5.35 0.39 -0.94
N PHE A 8 6.66 0.19 -1.14
CA PHE A 8 7.36 -0.96 -0.56
C PHE A 8 7.37 -0.88 0.96
N TYR A 9 6.76 -1.87 1.61
CA TYR A 9 6.60 -1.87 3.06
C TYR A 9 7.93 -1.84 3.82
N LEU A 10 8.94 -2.54 3.30
CA LEU A 10 10.28 -2.61 3.92
C LEU A 10 11.14 -1.37 3.66
N PHE A 11 10.76 -0.54 2.69
CA PHE A 11 11.53 0.63 2.25
C PHE A 11 10.59 1.79 1.88
N PRO A 12 9.79 2.30 2.84
CA PRO A 12 8.86 3.39 2.58
C PRO A 12 9.62 4.65 2.17
N LYS A 13 9.10 5.35 1.17
CA LYS A 13 9.68 6.59 0.68
C LYS A 13 8.76 7.79 0.91
N PRO A 14 9.31 9.00 1.17
CA PRO A 14 8.51 10.22 1.29
C PRO A 14 7.71 10.58 0.04
N ASP A 15 8.17 10.12 -1.13
CA ASP A 15 7.59 10.37 -2.45
C ASP A 15 6.83 9.16 -3.03
N ASP A 16 6.54 8.16 -2.20
CA ASP A 16 5.68 7.04 -2.61
C ASP A 16 4.34 7.56 -3.14
N ALA A 17 3.81 6.86 -4.14
CA ALA A 17 2.63 7.29 -4.86
C ALA A 17 1.41 7.39 -3.92
N THR A 18 0.57 8.40 -4.17
CA THR A 18 -0.59 8.69 -3.32
C THR A 18 -1.86 8.87 -4.12
N THR A 19 -3.00 8.53 -3.53
CA THR A 19 -4.34 8.74 -4.08
C THR A 19 -5.32 9.15 -2.97
N ASN A 20 -6.49 9.67 -3.34
CA ASN A 20 -7.49 10.12 -2.37
C ASN A 20 -8.58 9.07 -2.09
N ASP A 21 -8.43 7.87 -2.62
CA ASP A 21 -9.40 6.78 -2.53
C ASP A 21 -8.70 5.49 -2.10
N LEU A 22 -9.25 4.81 -1.09
CA LEU A 22 -8.64 3.62 -0.50
C LEU A 22 -8.68 2.44 -1.49
N ASP A 23 -9.79 2.25 -2.20
CA ASP A 23 -9.96 1.13 -3.12
C ASP A 23 -8.99 1.27 -4.30
N ASP A 24 -8.78 2.47 -4.80
CA ASP A 24 -7.76 2.79 -5.81
C ASP A 24 -6.33 2.54 -5.27
N ALA A 25 -6.05 2.93 -4.02
CA ALA A 25 -4.75 2.68 -3.39
C ALA A 25 -4.47 1.17 -3.27
N GLU A 26 -5.46 0.40 -2.83
CA GLU A 26 -5.37 -1.06 -2.69
C GLU A 26 -5.18 -1.75 -4.04
N GLN A 27 -5.91 -1.33 -5.08
CA GLN A 27 -5.74 -1.86 -6.43
C GLN A 27 -4.33 -1.60 -6.98
N LYS A 28 -3.83 -0.36 -6.82
CA LYS A 28 -2.48 0.02 -7.26
C LYS A 28 -1.39 -0.69 -6.46
N ALA A 29 -1.55 -0.83 -5.15
CA ALA A 29 -0.64 -1.57 -4.29
C ALA A 29 -0.58 -3.05 -4.67
N LYS A 30 -1.72 -3.69 -4.94
CA LYS A 30 -1.80 -5.08 -5.39
C LYS A 30 -1.15 -5.28 -6.77
N ALA A 31 -1.36 -4.34 -7.70
CA ALA A 31 -0.70 -4.35 -8.99
C ALA A 31 0.82 -4.21 -8.85
N LEU A 32 1.28 -3.31 -7.98
CA LEU A 32 2.70 -3.12 -7.68
C LEU A 32 3.33 -4.38 -7.06
N MET A 33 2.64 -5.03 -6.11
CA MET A 33 3.09 -6.29 -5.52
C MET A 33 3.24 -7.37 -6.60
N SER A 34 2.24 -7.52 -7.48
CA SER A 34 2.25 -8.50 -8.57
C SER A 34 3.39 -8.24 -9.54
N ALA A 35 3.65 -6.98 -9.90
CA ALA A 35 4.76 -6.58 -10.75
C ALA A 35 6.14 -6.81 -10.11
N ASN A 36 6.21 -6.93 -8.78
CA ASN A 36 7.43 -7.14 -8.01
C ASN A 36 7.48 -8.54 -7.37
N ASN A 37 6.92 -9.55 -8.03
CA ASN A 37 7.00 -10.97 -7.63
C ASN A 37 6.54 -11.24 -6.18
N GLY A 38 5.46 -10.58 -5.75
CA GLY A 38 4.93 -10.77 -4.40
C GLY A 38 5.64 -9.96 -3.32
N ALA A 39 6.47 -8.97 -3.70
CA ALA A 39 7.15 -8.09 -2.76
C ALA A 39 6.17 -7.43 -1.77
N PRO A 40 6.55 -7.24 -0.49
CA PRO A 40 5.68 -6.58 0.48
C PRO A 40 5.37 -5.13 0.09
N ILE A 41 4.12 -4.83 -0.22
CA ILE A 41 3.61 -3.48 -0.53
C ILE A 41 2.56 -3.11 0.51
N ALA A 42 2.68 -1.95 1.13
CA ALA A 42 1.70 -1.45 2.08
C ALA A 42 0.94 -0.26 1.51
N VAL A 43 -0.25 -0.05 2.06
CA VAL A 43 -1.05 1.17 1.96
C VAL A 43 -1.07 1.80 3.34
N TRP A 44 -0.71 3.08 3.40
CA TRP A 44 -0.74 3.90 4.60
C TRP A 44 -1.81 4.99 4.47
N ASP A 45 -2.42 5.36 5.60
CA ASP A 45 -3.31 6.52 5.69
C ASP A 45 -2.51 7.84 5.88
N ASP A 46 -3.25 8.93 6.09
CA ASP A 46 -2.70 10.26 6.34
C ASP A 46 -1.85 10.37 7.63
N ASN A 47 -1.99 9.41 8.54
CA ASN A 47 -1.25 9.35 9.80
C ASN A 47 -0.06 8.39 9.72
N ASP A 48 0.32 7.96 8.52
CA ASP A 48 1.33 6.93 8.28
C ASP A 48 1.01 5.57 8.93
N GLN A 49 -0.26 5.30 9.23
CA GLN A 49 -0.70 4.01 9.73
C GLN A 49 -0.95 3.07 8.56
N THR A 50 -0.36 1.88 8.61
CA THR A 50 -0.65 0.83 7.62
C THR A 50 -2.11 0.44 7.74
N VAL A 51 -2.89 0.59 6.67
CA VAL A 51 -4.30 0.16 6.61
C VAL A 51 -4.48 -1.15 5.85
N THR A 52 -3.58 -1.44 4.91
CA THR A 52 -3.54 -2.71 4.17
C THR A 52 -2.10 -3.07 3.85
N LEU A 53 -1.73 -4.35 4.01
CA LEU A 53 -0.45 -4.91 3.61
C LEU A 53 -0.67 -6.06 2.63
N PHE A 54 0.01 -6.01 1.49
CA PHE A 54 0.10 -7.09 0.52
C PHE A 54 1.48 -7.74 0.63
N ALA A 55 1.54 -9.04 0.90
CA ALA A 55 2.80 -9.75 1.00
C ALA A 55 2.64 -11.19 0.49
N GLY A 56 3.45 -11.60 -0.50
CA GLY A 56 3.40 -12.97 -1.02
C GLY A 56 2.05 -13.35 -1.64
N TYR A 57 1.39 -12.40 -2.33
CA TYR A 57 0.03 -12.56 -2.90
C TYR A 57 -1.11 -12.65 -1.87
N GLU A 58 -0.80 -12.55 -0.58
CA GLU A 58 -1.78 -12.45 0.49
C GLU A 58 -2.08 -11.00 0.84
N THR A 59 -3.22 -10.77 1.50
CA THR A 59 -3.68 -9.44 1.94
C THR A 59 -3.97 -9.47 3.43
N PHE A 60 -3.41 -8.51 4.16
CA PHE A 60 -3.56 -8.36 5.61
C PHE A 60 -4.14 -6.97 5.90
N LYS A 61 -5.18 -6.92 6.73
CA LYS A 61 -5.75 -5.67 7.25
C LYS A 61 -5.66 -5.68 8.77
N PRO A 62 -5.15 -4.61 9.41
CA PRO A 62 -5.16 -4.49 10.86
C PRO A 62 -6.60 -4.49 11.39
N ILE A 63 -6.74 -4.99 12.63
CA ILE A 63 -8.00 -5.01 13.40
C ILE A 63 -8.05 -3.85 14.40
#